data_AF-A0A1P8WLC1-F1
#
_entry.id   AF-A0A1P8WLC1-F1
#
_cell.length_a   1.000
_cell.length_b   1.000
_cell.length_c   1.000
_cell.angle_alpha   90.00
_cell.angle_beta   90.00
_cell.angle_gamma   90.00
#
_symmetry.space_group_name_H-M   'P 1'
#
loop_
_entity.id
_entity.type
_entity.pdbx_description
1 polymer ?
#
loop_
_entity_poly.entity_id
_entity_poly.type
_entity_poly.pdbx_seq_one_letter_code
_entity_poly.pdbx_strand_id
1 'polypeptide(L)' 'MKQQIGFLLQLFVLSALPVLVVFQLIYSFRLILMPACLLAGIVVFAVGAKLRG' A
#
# COMPACT_ATOMS: atom_id res chain seq x y z
N MET A 1 3.19 -14.60 -16.03
CA MET A 1 3.44 -14.44 -14.58
C MET A 1 3.45 -12.98 -14.10
N LYS A 2 4.00 -12.02 -14.87
CA LYS A 2 4.00 -10.58 -14.53
C LYS A 2 2.63 -10.01 -14.13
N GLN A 3 1.57 -10.38 -14.85
CA GLN A 3 0.19 -9.97 -14.54
C GLN A 3 -0.33 -10.49 -13.19
N GLN A 4 -0.03 -11.74 -12.84
CA GLN A 4 -0.43 -12.32 -11.55
C GLN A 4 0.32 -11.62 -10.40
N ILE A 5 1.61 -11.33 -10.60
CA ILE A 5 2.41 -10.55 -9.64
C ILE A 5 1.86 -9.14 -9.46
N GLY A 6 1.53 -8.46 -10.57
CA GLY A 6 0.91 -7.13 -10.52
C GLY A 6 -0.44 -7.13 -9.79
N PHE A 7 -1.28 -8.13 -10.07
CA PHE A 7 -2.56 -8.31 -9.36
C PHE A 7 -2.36 -8.56 -7.86
N LEU A 8 -1.43 -9.44 -7.48
CA LEU A 8 -1.13 -9.73 -6.08
C LEU A 8 -0.59 -8.50 -5.35
N LEU A 9 0.28 -7.71 -5.98
CA LEU A 9 0.77 -6.44 -5.42
C LEU A 9 -0.38 -5.45 -5.16
N GLN A 10 -1.30 -5.31 -6.12
CA GLN A 10 -2.45 -4.42 -5.97
C GLN A 10 -3.40 -4.89 -4.85
N LEU A 11 -3.66 -6.19 -4.78
CA LEU A 11 -4.51 -6.80 -3.76
C LEU A 11 -3.87 -6.69 -2.36
N PHE A 12 -2.55 -6.86 -2.27
CA PHE A 12 -1.80 -6.65 -1.05
C PHE A 12 -1.92 -5.20 -0.57
N VAL A 13 -1.69 -4.21 -1.44
CA VAL A 13 -1.78 -2.80 -1.03
C VAL A 13 -3.20 -2.42 -0.60
N LEU A 14 -4.23 -2.87 -1.34
CA LEU A 14 -5.63 -2.58 -1.02
C LEU A 14 -6.09 -3.19 0.30
N SER A 15 -5.57 -4.36 0.67
CA SER A 15 -5.89 -5.02 1.94
C SER A 15 -5.02 -4.54 3.11
N ALA A 16 -3.73 -4.25 2.87
CA ALA A 16 -2.79 -3.86 3.89
C ALA A 16 -2.92 -2.37 4.29
N LEU A 17 -3.20 -1.45 3.36
CA LEU A 17 -3.29 -0.01 3.68
C LEU A 17 -4.35 0.32 4.74
N PRO A 18 -5.60 -0.19 4.67
CA PRO A 18 -6.59 0.08 5.70
C PRO A 18 -6.15 -0.40 7.08
N VAL A 19 -5.55 -1.60 7.15
CA VAL A 19 -5.04 -2.18 8.39
C VAL A 19 -3.90 -1.32 8.96
N LEU A 20 -2.99 -0.86 8.10
CA LEU A 20 -1.87 -0.01 8.47
C LEU A 20 -2.35 1.35 8.98
N VAL A 21 -3.34 1.96 8.35
CA VAL A 21 -3.94 3.24 8.80
C VAL A 21 -4.63 3.07 10.16
N VAL A 22 -5.41 2.01 10.35
CA VAL A 22 -6.05 1.71 11.65
C VAL A 22 -5.00 1.51 12.73
N PHE A 23 -3.93 0.77 12.44
CA PHE A 23 -2.81 0.61 13.36
C PHE A 23 -2.17 1.96 13.72
N GLN A 24 -1.89 2.82 12.73
CA GLN A 24 -1.32 4.14 12.99
C GLN A 24 -2.22 5.02 13.87
N LEU A 25 -3.54 4.92 13.71
CA LEU A 25 -4.51 5.62 14.54
C LEU A 25 -4.52 5.10 15.99
N ILE A 26 -4.53 3.77 16.18
CA ILE A 26 -4.56 3.15 17.52
C ILE A 26 -3.30 3.51 18.32
N TYR A 27 -2.14 3.45 17.68
CA TYR A 27 -0.85 3.68 18.35
C TYR A 27 -0.42 5.16 18.34
N SER A 28 -1.29 6.07 17.88
CA SER A 28 -1.03 7.53 17.83
C SER A 28 0.34 7.85 17.21
N PHE A 29 0.63 7.27 16.04
CA PHE A 29 1.88 7.51 15.33
C PHE A 29 2.06 8.99 15.00
N ARG A 30 3.32 9.45 14.87
CA ARG A 30 3.62 10.82 14.42
C ARG A 30 2.87 11.11 13.11
N LEU A 31 2.23 12.27 13.04
CA LEU A 31 1.45 12.71 11.87
C LEU A 31 2.22 12.62 10.54
N ILE A 32 3.55 12.71 10.56
CA ILE A 32 4.39 12.65 9.35
C ILE A 32 4.59 11.22 8.82
N LEU A 33 4.44 10.20 9.66
CA LEU A 33 4.58 8.79 9.27
C LEU A 33 3.36 8.29 8.50
N MET A 34 2.17 8.83 8.78
CA MET A 34 0.94 8.55 8.04
C MET A 34 1.06 8.82 6.52
N PRO A 35 1.38 10.04 6.06
CA PRO A 35 1.52 10.34 4.65
C PRO A 35 2.71 9.61 4.02
N ALA A 36 3.79 9.35 4.77
CA ALA A 36 4.92 8.58 4.27
C ALA A 36 4.54 7.12 3.93
N CYS A 37 3.77 6.45 4.81
CA CYS A 37 3.27 5.10 4.55
C CYS A 37 2.24 5.06 3.42
N LEU A 38 1.38 6.07 3.31
CA LEU A 38 0.45 6.20 2.19
C LEU A 38 1.19 6.38 0.86
N LEU A 39 2.21 7.24 0.81
CA LEU A 39 3.05 7.43 -0.36
C LEU A 39 3.78 6.13 -0.75
N ALA A 40 4.32 5.41 0.23
CA ALA A 40 4.91 4.09 -0.02
C ALA A 40 3.89 3.10 -0.63
N GLY A 41 2.66 3.06 -0.08
CA GLY A 41 1.56 2.26 -0.64
C GLY A 41 1.21 2.65 -2.08
N ILE A 42 1.15 3.94 -2.39
CA ILE A 42 0.90 4.45 -3.74
C ILE A 42 2.00 4.00 -4.70
N VAL A 43 3.27 4.07 -4.31
CA VAL A 43 4.40 3.64 -5.14
C VAL A 43 4.29 2.14 -5.43
N VAL A 44 4.05 1.31 -4.41
CA VAL A 44 3.88 -0.14 -4.57
C VAL A 44 2.68 -0.45 -5.47
N PHE A 45 1.57 0.27 -5.30
CA PHE A 45 0.39 0.11 -6.15
C PHE A 45 0.68 0.47 -7.61
N ALA A 46 1.41 1.57 -7.86
CA ALA A 46 1.80 2.00 -9.20
C ALA A 46 2.72 0.98 -9.89
N VAL A 47 3.65 0.38 -9.13
CA VAL A 47 4.50 -0.72 -9.63
C VAL A 47 3.65 -1.94 -9.98
N GLY A 48 2.70 -2.32 -9.12
CA GLY A 48 1.76 -3.41 -9.39
C GLY A 48 0.91 -3.16 -10.64
N ALA A 49 0.43 -1.92 -10.82
CA ALA A 49 -0.32 -1.51 -12.01
C ALA A 49 0.52 -1.60 -13.29
N LYS A 50 1.78 -1.14 -13.25
CA LYS A 50 2.73 -1.23 -14.37
C LYS A 50 3.14 -2.66 -14.71
N LEU A 51 3.12 -3.59 -13.76
CA LEU A 51 3.41 -5.01 -13.99
C LEU A 51 2.20 -5.76 -14.59
N ARG A 52 1.00 -5.22 -14.42
CA ARG A 52 -0.25 -5.80 -14.91
C ARG A 52 -0.66 -5.28 -16.29
N GLY A 53 -0.45 -3.99 -16.56
CA GLY A 53 -0.64 -3.38 -17.88
C GLY A 53 0.49 -3.70 -18.83
#